data_AF-A0A671UX13-F1
#
_entry.id   AF-A0A671UX13-F1
#
_cell.length_a   1.000
_cell.length_b   1.000
_cell.length_c   1.000
_cell.angle_alpha   90.00
_cell.angle_beta   90.00
_cell.angle_gamma   90.00
#
_symmetry.space_group_name_H-M   'P 1'
#
loop_
_entity.id
_entity.type
_entity.pdbx_description
1 polymer ?
#
loop_
_entity_poly.entity_id
_entity_poly.type
_entity_poly.pdbx_seq_one_letter_code
_entity_poly.pdbx_strand_id
1 'polypeptide(L)'
;MSYKLTGPRSYLTSTMSERFDCYYCRENLHGKKYVKKDDKHVCPKCFDKLCANTCAECKKPIGADSKELHHKNRHWHEDCFRCAKCYKPLASEPFNARDDGKIMCGKCGAREDGNRCQGCYKVVMPGSQNVEYKNKVWHEDCFKCFECKQPIRTKSFLAKGEDIYCAPCNDKKFAKKCFHCKQAITSGGISYQDQPWHSECFVCHTCRKSLASTRFTSHENNVYCVDCFKTDVAKKCHGCKNPITGFGHGTNVVNYEGYSWHEYCFNCKKCSLSLANKRFVISGEHIYCPDCAKKL
;
A
#
# COMPACT_ATOMS: atom_id res chain seq x y z
N MET A 1 36.84 -72.61 1.47
CA MET A 1 37.23 -74.04 1.52
C MET A 1 36.53 -74.76 0.38
N SER A 2 37.29 -75.35 -0.54
CA SER A 2 36.82 -76.46 -1.39
C SER A 2 36.59 -77.70 -0.48
N TYR A 3 35.74 -78.69 -0.77
CA TYR A 3 35.97 -79.79 -1.71
C TYR A 3 34.73 -80.74 -1.83
N LYS A 4 34.52 -81.27 -3.07
CA LYS A 4 34.22 -82.66 -3.52
C LYS A 4 32.89 -83.38 -3.12
N LEU A 5 32.04 -83.74 -4.10
CA LEU A 5 31.86 -85.01 -4.87
C LEU A 5 31.37 -86.21 -4.00
N THR A 6 30.26 -86.92 -4.29
CA THR A 6 30.08 -87.97 -5.33
C THR A 6 28.59 -88.39 -5.53
N GLY A 7 28.21 -88.97 -6.71
CA GLY A 7 26.85 -89.42 -7.12
C GLY A 7 26.39 -90.81 -6.57
N PRO A 8 25.52 -91.64 -7.23
CA PRO A 8 24.77 -91.51 -8.50
C PRO A 8 23.27 -91.98 -8.48
N ARG A 9 22.61 -91.92 -9.67
CA ARG A 9 21.40 -92.65 -10.15
C ARG A 9 20.00 -92.30 -9.61
N SER A 10 19.15 -91.79 -10.51
CA SER A 10 18.05 -92.58 -11.09
C SER A 10 17.37 -91.81 -12.23
N TYR A 11 17.07 -92.52 -13.31
CA TYR A 11 16.35 -92.00 -14.46
C TYR A 11 14.87 -91.85 -14.11
N LEU A 12 14.30 -90.67 -14.32
CA LEU A 12 12.87 -90.48 -14.56
C LEU A 12 12.71 -89.65 -15.83
N THR A 13 12.60 -90.33 -16.95
CA THR A 13 11.99 -89.79 -18.17
C THR A 13 10.52 -89.53 -17.86
N SER A 14 10.16 -88.26 -17.65
CA SER A 14 8.76 -87.83 -17.71
C SER A 14 8.68 -86.61 -18.62
N THR A 15 8.32 -86.86 -19.87
CA THR A 15 7.97 -85.84 -20.87
C THR A 15 6.64 -85.20 -20.49
N MET A 16 6.70 -84.12 -19.72
CA MET A 16 5.63 -83.13 -19.61
C MET A 16 6.31 -81.77 -19.62
N SER A 17 6.51 -81.18 -20.80
CA SER A 17 6.85 -79.77 -20.91
C SER A 17 5.83 -79.00 -20.07
N GLU A 18 6.28 -78.31 -19.02
CA GLU A 18 5.42 -77.38 -18.30
C GLU A 18 4.68 -76.54 -19.35
N ARG A 19 3.35 -76.50 -19.25
CA ARG A 19 2.49 -75.93 -20.29
C ARG A 19 2.74 -74.42 -20.36
N PHE A 20 3.70 -74.01 -21.18
CA PHE A 20 4.13 -72.63 -21.36
C PHE A 20 3.37 -71.98 -22.53
N ASP A 21 2.04 -72.01 -22.41
CA ASP A 21 1.13 -71.46 -23.41
C ASP A 21 0.51 -70.16 -22.91
N CYS A 22 0.11 -69.30 -23.84
CA CYS A 22 -0.66 -68.10 -23.49
C CYS A 22 -1.97 -68.50 -22.80
N TYR A 23 -2.24 -67.89 -21.66
CA TYR A 23 -3.43 -68.15 -20.87
C TYR A 23 -4.75 -67.97 -21.66
N TYR A 24 -4.81 -66.97 -22.54
CA TYR A 24 -6.04 -66.63 -23.29
C TYR A 24 -6.17 -67.36 -24.63
N CYS A 25 -5.16 -67.30 -25.51
CA CYS A 25 -5.26 -67.89 -26.85
C CYS A 25 -4.66 -69.30 -26.96
N ARG A 26 -4.07 -69.83 -25.88
CA ARG A 26 -3.41 -71.15 -25.83
C ARG A 26 -2.24 -71.33 -26.82
N GLU A 27 -1.72 -70.23 -27.38
CA GLU A 27 -0.55 -70.27 -28.25
C GLU A 27 0.71 -70.60 -27.44
N ASN A 28 1.55 -71.51 -27.94
CA ASN A 28 2.83 -71.85 -27.32
C ASN A 28 3.78 -70.63 -27.31
N LEU A 29 4.32 -70.31 -26.12
CA LEU A 29 5.17 -69.15 -25.85
C LEU A 29 6.67 -69.47 -25.76
N HIS A 30 7.08 -70.72 -25.96
CA HIS A 30 8.51 -71.06 -25.93
C HIS A 30 9.28 -70.26 -27.00
N GLY A 31 10.34 -69.58 -26.57
CA GLY A 31 11.16 -68.75 -27.45
C GLY A 31 10.48 -67.48 -27.97
N LYS A 32 9.26 -67.15 -27.51
CA LYS A 32 8.53 -65.94 -27.88
C LYS A 32 8.50 -64.95 -26.73
N LYS A 33 8.29 -63.67 -27.04
CA LYS A 33 8.00 -62.63 -26.04
C LYS A 33 6.67 -62.93 -25.35
N TYR A 34 6.60 -62.68 -24.05
CA TYR A 34 5.39 -62.79 -23.25
C TYR A 34 5.42 -61.81 -22.09
N VAL A 35 4.25 -61.50 -21.53
CA VAL A 35 4.08 -60.72 -20.30
C VAL A 35 3.58 -61.65 -19.20
N LYS A 36 4.19 -61.59 -18.01
CA LYS A 36 3.71 -62.28 -16.82
C LYS A 36 2.78 -61.35 -16.03
N LYS A 37 1.49 -61.68 -15.93
CA LYS A 37 0.48 -60.92 -15.17
C LYS A 37 -0.31 -61.87 -14.28
N ASP A 38 -0.37 -61.59 -12.98
CA ASP A 38 -1.06 -62.43 -11.98
C ASP A 38 -0.68 -63.93 -12.08
N ASP A 39 0.62 -64.19 -12.19
CA ASP A 39 1.22 -65.52 -12.42
C ASP A 39 0.80 -66.26 -13.70
N LYS A 40 0.16 -65.57 -14.65
CA LYS A 40 -0.22 -66.10 -15.96
C LYS A 40 0.70 -65.58 -17.06
N HIS A 41 1.08 -66.46 -17.99
CA HIS A 41 1.83 -66.10 -19.19
C HIS A 41 0.88 -65.62 -20.29
N VAL A 42 1.09 -64.42 -20.82
CA VAL A 42 0.21 -63.80 -21.82
C VAL A 42 1.02 -63.34 -23.03
N CYS A 43 0.62 -63.72 -24.24
CA CYS A 43 1.27 -63.22 -25.46
C CYS A 43 1.00 -61.70 -25.62
N PRO A 44 1.89 -60.93 -26.27
CA PRO A 44 1.73 -59.49 -26.45
C PRO A 44 0.37 -59.10 -27.04
N LYS A 45 -0.11 -59.83 -28.06
CA LYS A 45 -1.42 -59.58 -28.69
C LYS A 45 -2.58 -59.71 -27.70
N CYS A 46 -2.56 -60.74 -26.86
CA CYS A 46 -3.59 -60.94 -25.84
C CYS A 46 -3.45 -59.93 -24.70
N PHE A 47 -2.22 -59.55 -24.34
CA PHE A 47 -1.98 -58.53 -23.33
C PHE A 47 -2.56 -57.18 -23.79
N ASP A 48 -2.18 -56.72 -24.99
CA ASP A 48 -2.63 -55.44 -25.56
C ASP A 48 -4.15 -55.36 -25.68
N LYS A 49 -4.81 -56.48 -25.97
CA LYS A 49 -6.27 -56.54 -26.18
C LYS A 49 -7.07 -56.71 -24.90
N LEU A 50 -6.57 -57.49 -23.93
CA LEU A 50 -7.37 -57.97 -22.79
C LEU A 50 -6.87 -57.48 -21.43
N CYS A 51 -5.63 -56.99 -21.35
CA CYS A 51 -4.95 -56.73 -20.08
C CYS A 51 -4.27 -55.37 -19.98
N ALA A 52 -3.98 -54.71 -21.10
CA ALA A 52 -3.28 -53.44 -21.14
C ALA A 52 -4.09 -52.33 -20.47
N ASN A 53 -3.41 -51.51 -19.68
CA ASN A 53 -4.03 -50.33 -19.10
C ASN A 53 -4.28 -49.28 -20.20
N THR A 54 -5.31 -48.46 -20.00
CA THR A 54 -5.63 -47.39 -20.95
C THR A 54 -4.89 -46.12 -20.57
N CYS A 55 -4.15 -45.53 -21.52
CA CYS A 55 -3.46 -44.28 -21.30
C CYS A 55 -4.44 -43.14 -21.01
N ALA A 56 -4.25 -42.44 -19.88
CA ALA A 56 -5.14 -41.38 -19.44
C ALA A 56 -5.11 -40.13 -20.33
N GLU A 57 -4.04 -39.91 -21.09
CA GLU A 57 -3.90 -38.80 -22.04
C GLU A 57 -4.49 -39.14 -23.41
N CYS A 58 -3.94 -40.15 -24.11
CA CYS A 58 -4.31 -40.45 -25.50
C CYS A 58 -5.45 -41.47 -25.65
N LYS A 59 -5.91 -42.07 -24.55
CA LYS A 59 -6.98 -43.08 -24.49
C LYS A 59 -6.71 -44.39 -25.24
N LYS A 60 -5.46 -44.64 -25.65
CA LYS A 60 -5.02 -45.90 -26.29
C LYS A 60 -4.48 -46.90 -25.26
N PRO A 61 -4.58 -48.22 -25.50
CA PRO A 61 -3.98 -49.23 -24.64
C PRO A 61 -2.45 -49.10 -24.63
N ILE A 62 -1.84 -49.23 -23.45
CA ILE A 62 -0.39 -49.22 -23.27
C ILE A 62 0.12 -50.64 -23.50
N GLY A 63 0.70 -50.86 -24.67
CA GLY A 63 1.08 -52.20 -25.12
C GLY A 63 2.24 -52.81 -24.34
N ALA A 64 2.43 -54.12 -24.49
CA ALA A 64 3.47 -54.90 -23.79
C ALA A 64 4.91 -54.39 -24.02
N ASP A 65 5.17 -53.81 -25.19
CA ASP A 65 6.50 -53.26 -25.55
C ASP A 65 6.63 -51.77 -25.16
N SER A 66 5.61 -51.14 -24.56
CA SER A 66 5.63 -49.72 -24.16
C SER A 66 6.00 -49.55 -22.69
N LYS A 67 6.81 -48.53 -22.38
CA LYS A 67 7.09 -48.16 -21.00
C LYS A 67 5.87 -47.45 -20.39
N GLU A 68 5.30 -48.08 -19.38
CA GLU A 68 4.15 -47.58 -18.62
C GLU A 68 4.61 -46.75 -17.41
N LEU A 69 4.01 -45.57 -17.24
CA LEU A 69 4.09 -44.77 -16.01
C LEU A 69 2.73 -44.73 -15.34
N HIS A 70 2.68 -44.75 -14.01
CA HIS A 70 1.43 -44.70 -13.26
C HIS A 70 1.48 -43.77 -12.04
N HIS A 71 0.32 -43.19 -11.70
CA HIS A 71 0.12 -42.36 -10.52
C HIS A 71 -1.37 -42.33 -10.15
N LYS A 72 -1.71 -42.52 -8.86
CA LYS A 72 -3.11 -42.51 -8.35
C LYS A 72 -4.10 -43.27 -9.25
N ASN A 73 -3.77 -44.53 -9.56
CA ASN A 73 -4.60 -45.44 -10.36
C ASN A 73 -4.88 -44.95 -11.80
N ARG A 74 -3.99 -44.16 -12.36
CA ARG A 74 -3.99 -43.75 -13.78
C ARG A 74 -2.67 -44.15 -14.41
N HIS A 75 -2.72 -44.45 -15.69
CA HIS A 75 -1.59 -44.98 -16.46
C HIS A 75 -1.34 -44.11 -17.69
N TRP A 76 -0.08 -43.94 -18.08
CA TRP A 76 0.34 -43.18 -19.25
C TRP A 76 1.45 -43.91 -19.99
N HIS A 77 1.50 -43.74 -21.31
CA HIS A 77 2.75 -43.93 -22.03
C HIS A 77 3.79 -42.95 -21.49
N GLU A 78 5.07 -43.32 -21.53
CA GLU A 78 6.17 -42.41 -21.16
C GLU A 78 6.08 -41.05 -21.88
N ASP A 79 5.85 -41.05 -23.20
CA ASP A 79 5.71 -39.83 -24.01
C ASP A 79 4.41 -39.04 -23.72
N CYS A 80 3.41 -39.72 -23.18
CA CYS A 80 2.14 -39.10 -22.78
C CYS A 80 2.20 -38.51 -21.36
N PHE A 81 3.23 -38.85 -20.57
CA PHE A 81 3.41 -38.34 -19.23
C PHE A 81 4.14 -36.99 -19.26
N ARG A 82 3.42 -35.96 -19.66
CA ARG A 82 3.93 -34.60 -19.92
C ARG A 82 3.01 -33.53 -19.38
N CYS A 83 3.57 -32.34 -19.12
CA CYS A 83 2.80 -31.20 -18.63
C CYS A 83 1.68 -30.82 -19.61
N ALA A 84 0.43 -30.74 -19.16
CA ALA A 84 -0.71 -30.42 -20.01
C ALA A 84 -0.67 -29.01 -20.65
N LYS A 85 0.23 -28.13 -20.17
CA LYS A 85 0.36 -26.74 -20.65
C LYS A 85 1.59 -26.48 -21.49
N CYS A 86 2.75 -27.00 -21.08
CA CYS A 86 4.01 -26.76 -21.79
C CYS A 86 4.57 -28.02 -22.47
N TYR A 87 3.90 -29.16 -22.35
CA TYR A 87 4.27 -30.44 -22.96
C TYR A 87 5.67 -30.97 -22.57
N LYS A 88 6.34 -30.37 -21.57
CA LYS A 88 7.59 -30.90 -21.01
C LYS A 88 7.33 -32.32 -20.47
N PRO A 89 8.16 -33.33 -20.82
CA PRO A 89 8.11 -34.66 -20.21
C PRO A 89 8.31 -34.59 -18.70
N LEU A 90 7.55 -35.38 -17.93
CA LEU A 90 7.54 -35.35 -16.47
C LEU A 90 7.98 -36.66 -15.82
N ALA A 91 8.42 -37.64 -16.61
CA ALA A 91 8.75 -38.99 -16.13
C ALA A 91 9.82 -38.99 -15.01
N SER A 92 10.73 -38.02 -15.01
CA SER A 92 11.81 -37.86 -14.04
C SER A 92 11.80 -36.50 -13.34
N GLU A 93 10.68 -35.78 -13.36
CA GLU A 93 10.57 -34.41 -12.88
C GLU A 93 9.45 -34.27 -11.86
N PRO A 94 9.56 -33.38 -10.86
CA PRO A 94 8.45 -33.07 -9.97
C PRO A 94 7.23 -32.56 -10.74
N PHE A 95 6.06 -33.10 -10.43
CA PHE A 95 4.80 -32.76 -11.06
C PHE A 95 3.67 -32.61 -10.04
N ASN A 96 2.61 -31.90 -10.44
CA ASN A 96 1.37 -31.76 -9.71
C ASN A 96 0.27 -32.47 -10.51
N ALA A 97 -0.38 -33.46 -9.89
CA ALA A 97 -1.58 -34.09 -10.43
C ALA A 97 -2.82 -33.37 -9.93
N ARG A 98 -3.69 -32.96 -10.85
CA ARG A 98 -4.94 -32.24 -10.57
C ARG A 98 -6.13 -33.17 -10.51
N ASP A 99 -7.21 -32.71 -9.90
CA ASP A 99 -8.45 -33.48 -9.76
C ASP A 99 -9.14 -33.73 -11.11
N ASP A 100 -8.98 -32.83 -12.09
CA ASP A 100 -9.44 -33.01 -13.48
C ASP A 100 -8.63 -34.07 -14.25
N GLY A 101 -7.59 -34.63 -13.62
CA GLY A 101 -6.75 -35.66 -14.20
C GLY A 101 -5.56 -35.18 -15.00
N LYS A 102 -5.38 -33.86 -15.15
CA LYS A 102 -4.22 -33.31 -15.83
C LYS A 102 -3.01 -33.32 -14.90
N ILE A 103 -1.86 -33.58 -15.49
CA ILE A 103 -0.56 -33.47 -14.83
C ILE A 103 0.16 -32.21 -15.32
N MET A 104 0.72 -31.47 -14.38
CA MET A 104 1.34 -30.17 -14.63
C MET A 104 2.74 -30.15 -14.04
N CYS A 105 3.71 -29.53 -14.72
CA CYS A 105 5.02 -29.29 -14.11
C CYS A 105 4.89 -28.28 -12.96
N GLY A 106 5.81 -28.31 -11.99
CA GLY A 106 5.79 -27.38 -10.84
C GLY A 106 5.64 -25.91 -11.24
N LYS A 107 6.36 -25.48 -12.29
CA LYS A 107 6.29 -24.10 -12.82
C LYS A 107 4.91 -23.74 -13.38
N CYS A 108 4.23 -24.67 -14.06
CA CYS A 108 2.92 -24.40 -14.66
C CYS A 108 1.80 -24.47 -13.62
N GLY A 109 1.88 -25.38 -12.65
CA GLY A 109 0.95 -25.46 -11.53
C GLY A 109 0.99 -24.19 -10.68
N ALA A 110 2.18 -23.79 -10.21
CA ALA A 110 2.35 -22.57 -9.42
C ALA A 110 1.88 -21.28 -10.13
N ARG A 111 1.89 -21.26 -11.47
CA ARG A 111 1.37 -20.14 -12.26
C ARG A 111 -0.16 -20.11 -12.33
N GLU A 112 -0.85 -21.23 -12.23
CA GLU A 112 -2.32 -21.21 -12.26
C GLU A 112 -2.91 -20.93 -10.89
N ASP A 113 -2.30 -21.46 -9.84
CA ASP A 113 -2.78 -21.32 -8.46
C ASP A 113 -2.21 -20.08 -7.75
N GLY A 114 -1.26 -19.37 -8.38
CA GLY A 114 -0.58 -18.23 -7.78
C GLY A 114 -1.43 -16.96 -7.74
N ASN A 115 -1.26 -16.18 -6.66
CA ASN A 115 -1.92 -14.87 -6.50
C ASN A 115 -1.58 -13.94 -7.68
N ARG A 116 -2.58 -13.24 -8.20
CA ARG A 116 -2.41 -12.34 -9.35
C ARG A 116 -2.22 -10.90 -8.89
N CYS A 117 -1.25 -10.23 -9.48
CA CYS A 117 -1.01 -8.81 -9.26
C CYS A 117 -2.24 -8.02 -9.69
N GLN A 118 -2.80 -7.20 -8.81
CA GLN A 118 -3.95 -6.36 -9.13
C GLN A 118 -3.66 -5.32 -10.21
N GLY A 119 -2.39 -4.89 -10.36
CA GLY A 119 -2.00 -3.87 -11.34
C GLY A 119 -1.82 -4.39 -12.77
N CYS A 120 -1.26 -5.60 -12.95
CA CYS A 120 -0.98 -6.14 -14.28
C CYS A 120 -1.65 -7.50 -14.56
N TYR A 121 -2.37 -8.06 -13.60
CA TYR A 121 -3.07 -9.35 -13.65
C TYR A 121 -2.17 -10.58 -13.88
N LYS A 122 -0.85 -10.41 -13.91
CA LYS A 122 0.13 -11.51 -13.96
C LYS A 122 0.36 -12.10 -12.57
N VAL A 123 0.75 -13.36 -12.53
CA VAL A 123 1.05 -14.09 -11.29
C VAL A 123 2.20 -13.44 -10.54
N VAL A 124 2.06 -13.27 -9.24
CA VAL A 124 3.13 -12.93 -8.30
C VAL A 124 3.76 -14.23 -7.84
N MET A 125 5.03 -14.46 -8.17
CA MET A 125 5.68 -15.72 -7.84
C MET A 125 5.91 -15.82 -6.32
N PRO A 126 5.71 -17.01 -5.72
CA PRO A 126 6.10 -17.24 -4.33
C PRO A 126 7.58 -16.88 -4.11
N GLY A 127 7.88 -16.18 -3.01
CA GLY A 127 9.24 -15.72 -2.68
C GLY A 127 9.72 -14.49 -3.45
N SER A 128 8.95 -13.96 -4.42
CA SER A 128 9.27 -12.66 -5.05
C SER A 128 8.84 -11.48 -4.17
N GLN A 129 9.61 -10.39 -4.22
CA GLN A 129 9.22 -9.14 -3.55
C GLN A 129 7.89 -8.64 -4.11
N ASN A 130 6.97 -8.36 -3.20
CA ASN A 130 5.62 -7.92 -3.53
C ASN A 130 5.10 -6.98 -2.44
N VAL A 131 4.05 -6.24 -2.78
CA VAL A 131 3.34 -5.36 -1.86
C VAL A 131 1.96 -5.94 -1.64
N GLU A 132 1.57 -6.08 -0.38
CA GLU A 132 0.23 -6.45 0.02
C GLU A 132 -0.49 -5.25 0.65
N TYR A 133 -1.71 -4.99 0.20
CA TYR A 133 -2.55 -3.89 0.69
C TYR A 133 -4.03 -4.21 0.46
N LYS A 134 -4.89 -4.07 1.48
CA LYS A 134 -6.33 -4.40 1.40
C LYS A 134 -6.61 -5.78 0.78
N ASN A 135 -5.90 -6.82 1.22
CA ASN A 135 -6.02 -8.21 0.74
C ASN A 135 -5.80 -8.41 -0.78
N LYS A 136 -5.11 -7.47 -1.42
CA LYS A 136 -4.69 -7.56 -2.81
C LYS A 136 -3.16 -7.58 -2.84
N VAL A 137 -2.60 -8.21 -3.86
CA VAL A 137 -1.15 -8.28 -4.06
C VAL A 137 -0.76 -7.50 -5.31
N TRP A 138 0.41 -6.87 -5.27
CA TRP A 138 1.02 -6.22 -6.42
C TRP A 138 2.50 -6.60 -6.52
N HIS A 139 3.03 -6.66 -7.74
CA HIS A 139 4.47 -6.53 -7.92
C HIS A 139 4.92 -5.16 -7.40
N GLU A 140 6.13 -5.04 -6.84
CA GLU A 140 6.66 -3.75 -6.38
C GLU A 140 6.60 -2.67 -7.46
N ASP A 141 6.93 -3.06 -8.70
CA ASP A 141 6.90 -2.16 -9.84
C ASP A 141 5.48 -1.82 -10.28
N CYS A 142 4.48 -2.62 -9.93
CA CYS A 142 3.07 -2.35 -10.25
C CYS A 142 2.37 -1.51 -9.17
N PHE A 143 2.91 -1.44 -7.95
CA PHE A 143 2.39 -0.61 -6.87
C PHE A 143 2.88 0.84 -7.03
N LYS A 144 2.22 1.56 -7.94
CA LYS A 144 2.64 2.88 -8.43
C LYS A 144 1.78 4.00 -7.87
N CYS A 145 2.40 5.17 -7.71
CA CYS A 145 1.66 6.40 -7.41
C CYS A 145 0.72 6.76 -8.57
N PHE A 146 -0.53 7.09 -8.27
CA PHE A 146 -1.54 7.52 -9.22
C PHE A 146 -1.11 8.77 -10.00
N GLU A 147 -0.39 9.70 -9.37
CA GLU A 147 0.01 10.97 -9.98
C GLU A 147 1.27 10.81 -10.85
N CYS A 148 2.42 10.48 -10.26
CA CYS A 148 3.69 10.44 -10.99
C CYS A 148 3.98 9.12 -11.70
N LYS A 149 3.12 8.10 -11.52
CA LYS A 149 3.25 6.74 -12.09
C LYS A 149 4.54 6.00 -11.71
N GLN A 150 5.30 6.51 -10.73
CA GLN A 150 6.51 5.84 -10.23
C GLN A 150 6.17 4.77 -9.19
N PRO A 151 6.90 3.63 -9.16
CA PRO A 151 6.77 2.61 -8.12
C PRO A 151 7.07 3.19 -6.75
N ILE A 152 6.22 2.89 -5.77
CA ILE A 152 6.40 3.35 -4.38
C ILE A 152 7.33 2.38 -3.63
N ARG A 153 7.22 1.07 -3.90
CA ARG A 153 7.97 0.00 -3.24
C ARG A 153 7.77 0.04 -1.72
N THR A 154 8.86 0.15 -0.94
CA THR A 154 8.89 0.21 0.53
C THR A 154 8.70 1.62 1.09
N LYS A 155 8.54 2.65 0.24
CA LYS A 155 8.31 4.03 0.70
C LYS A 155 6.90 4.19 1.27
N SER A 156 6.74 5.11 2.22
CA SER A 156 5.43 5.47 2.75
C SER A 156 4.48 5.98 1.65
N PHE A 157 3.21 5.61 1.74
CA PHE A 157 2.15 6.04 0.83
C PHE A 157 0.91 6.49 1.57
N LEU A 158 0.06 7.23 0.87
CA LEU A 158 -1.26 7.64 1.34
C LEU A 158 -2.33 7.20 0.35
N ALA A 159 -3.35 6.51 0.85
CA ALA A 159 -4.50 6.10 0.06
C ALA A 159 -5.62 7.14 0.16
N LYS A 160 -6.19 7.53 -0.98
CA LYS A 160 -7.36 8.41 -1.09
C LYS A 160 -8.40 7.70 -1.95
N GLY A 161 -9.33 7.01 -1.31
CA GLY A 161 -10.28 6.13 -1.99
C GLY A 161 -9.59 4.88 -2.54
N GLU A 162 -9.63 4.70 -3.87
CA GLU A 162 -8.92 3.64 -4.59
C GLU A 162 -7.53 4.05 -5.06
N ASP A 163 -7.25 5.35 -5.10
CA ASP A 163 -5.98 5.88 -5.58
C ASP A 163 -4.92 5.87 -4.49
N ILE A 164 -3.68 5.60 -4.90
CA ILE A 164 -2.52 5.52 -4.03
C ILE A 164 -1.53 6.60 -4.44
N TYR A 165 -1.11 7.43 -3.49
CA TYR A 165 -0.19 8.53 -3.73
C TYR A 165 1.12 8.31 -2.96
N CYS A 166 2.27 8.59 -3.59
CA CYS A 166 3.51 8.74 -2.84
C CYS A 166 3.45 10.03 -2.01
N ALA A 167 4.18 10.08 -0.89
CA ALA A 167 4.14 11.25 0.01
C ALA A 167 4.33 12.60 -0.71
N PRO A 168 5.32 12.79 -1.61
CA PRO A 168 5.48 14.06 -2.31
C PRO A 168 4.29 14.45 -3.19
N CYS A 169 3.68 13.49 -3.89
CA CYS A 169 2.53 13.76 -4.75
C CYS A 169 1.26 14.02 -3.93
N ASN A 170 1.09 13.29 -2.82
CA ASN A 170 0.01 13.54 -1.88
C ASN A 170 0.13 14.97 -1.33
N ASP A 171 1.31 15.36 -0.85
CA ASP A 171 1.53 16.66 -0.24
C ASP A 171 1.33 17.78 -1.27
N LYS A 172 1.86 17.62 -2.48
CA LYS A 172 1.65 18.60 -3.55
C LYS A 172 0.16 18.79 -3.90
N LYS A 173 -0.63 17.72 -3.89
CA LYS A 173 -2.03 17.72 -4.35
C LYS A 173 -3.02 18.09 -3.24
N PHE A 174 -2.75 17.69 -2.00
CA PHE A 174 -3.70 17.74 -0.90
C PHE A 174 -3.22 18.54 0.32
N ALA A 175 -1.96 18.99 0.36
CA ALA A 175 -1.52 19.82 1.48
C ALA A 175 -2.28 21.15 1.52
N LYS A 176 -2.75 21.50 2.70
CA LYS A 176 -3.27 22.83 2.98
C LYS A 176 -2.13 23.85 2.83
N LYS A 177 -2.41 25.01 2.25
CA LYS A 177 -1.43 26.08 2.08
C LYS A 177 -1.49 27.04 3.27
N CYS A 178 -0.34 27.36 3.83
CA CYS A 178 -0.21 28.31 4.92
C CYS A 178 -0.75 29.68 4.51
N PHE A 179 -1.60 30.26 5.35
CA PHE A 179 -2.21 31.55 5.07
C PHE A 179 -1.19 32.69 4.95
N HIS A 180 -0.08 32.62 5.70
CA HIS A 180 1.00 33.60 5.68
C HIS A 180 1.91 33.46 4.45
N CYS A 181 2.67 32.37 4.36
CA CYS A 181 3.72 32.21 3.35
C CYS A 181 3.22 31.59 2.03
N LYS A 182 1.96 31.16 1.98
CA LYS A 182 1.31 30.49 0.84
C LYS A 182 1.94 29.14 0.43
N GLN A 183 2.89 28.61 1.21
CA GLN A 183 3.51 27.30 0.98
C GLN A 183 2.70 26.16 1.60
N ALA A 184 2.85 24.96 1.06
CA ALA A 184 2.20 23.74 1.57
C ALA A 184 2.64 23.43 3.02
N ILE A 185 1.68 23.03 3.84
CA ILE A 185 1.91 22.53 5.21
C ILE A 185 1.99 21.01 5.13
N THR A 186 3.21 20.47 5.13
CA THR A 186 3.48 19.03 5.03
C THR A 186 3.52 18.33 6.39
N SER A 187 3.78 19.07 7.47
CA SER A 187 3.77 18.56 8.85
C SER A 187 3.55 19.70 9.85
N GLY A 188 3.03 19.39 11.04
CA GLY A 188 3.06 20.30 12.19
C GLY A 188 2.32 21.63 12.01
N GLY A 189 1.20 21.64 11.27
CA GLY A 189 0.38 22.83 11.07
C GLY A 189 -0.50 23.16 12.26
N ILE A 190 -0.79 24.45 12.44
CA ILE A 190 -1.82 24.92 13.36
C ILE A 190 -2.99 25.52 12.57
N SER A 191 -4.16 25.60 13.19
CA SER A 191 -5.33 26.26 12.61
C SER A 191 -5.78 27.40 13.49
N TYR A 192 -5.97 28.57 12.89
CA TYR A 192 -6.52 29.76 13.53
C TYR A 192 -7.62 30.34 12.63
N GLN A 193 -8.83 30.52 13.17
CA GLN A 193 -10.02 30.96 12.42
C GLN A 193 -10.23 30.15 11.12
N ASP A 194 -10.12 28.82 11.21
CA ASP A 194 -10.17 27.86 10.10
C ASP A 194 -9.10 28.05 9.00
N GLN A 195 -8.21 29.03 9.15
CA GLN A 195 -7.06 29.22 8.28
C GLN A 195 -5.89 28.37 8.78
N PRO A 196 -5.22 27.61 7.89
CA PRO A 196 -4.09 26.79 8.25
C PRO A 196 -2.78 27.61 8.20
N TRP A 197 -1.91 27.43 9.17
CA TRP A 197 -0.61 28.10 9.28
C TRP A 197 0.49 27.09 9.60
N HIS A 198 1.71 27.36 9.13
CA HIS A 198 2.89 26.71 9.72
C HIS A 198 3.06 27.20 11.16
N SER A 199 3.52 26.32 12.05
CA SER A 199 3.85 26.69 13.43
C SER A 199 4.88 27.82 13.49
N GLU A 200 5.83 27.86 12.55
CA GLU A 200 6.88 28.86 12.42
C GLU A 200 6.41 30.17 11.75
N CYS A 201 5.27 30.13 11.06
CA CYS A 201 4.65 31.32 10.46
C CYS A 201 3.71 32.02 11.44
N PHE A 202 3.17 31.30 12.43
CA PHE A 202 2.25 31.88 13.42
C PHE A 202 2.99 32.37 14.66
N VAL A 203 3.81 33.39 14.43
CA VAL A 203 4.66 34.00 15.44
C VAL A 203 4.52 35.52 15.38
N CYS A 204 4.84 36.21 16.47
CA CYS A 204 4.85 37.67 16.51
C CYS A 204 5.77 38.22 15.42
N HIS A 205 5.30 39.18 14.61
CA HIS A 205 6.10 39.81 13.57
C HIS A 205 7.36 40.48 14.14
N THR A 206 7.25 41.12 15.32
CA THR A 206 8.38 41.82 15.96
C THR A 206 9.33 40.87 16.69
N CYS A 207 8.83 40.08 17.66
CA CYS A 207 9.69 39.28 18.55
C CYS A 207 9.82 37.81 18.15
N ARG A 208 9.12 37.36 17.10
CA ARG A 208 9.13 35.98 16.59
C ARG A 208 8.73 34.89 17.60
N LYS A 209 8.21 35.25 18.78
CA LYS A 209 7.66 34.31 19.76
C LYS A 209 6.38 33.67 19.21
N SER A 210 6.21 32.36 19.45
CA SER A 210 5.00 31.61 19.08
C SER A 210 3.73 32.21 19.69
N LEU A 211 2.72 32.38 18.84
CA LEU A 211 1.42 32.92 19.23
C LEU A 211 0.37 31.85 19.51
N ALA A 212 0.70 30.56 19.34
CA ALA A 212 -0.24 29.45 19.50
C ALA A 212 -0.87 29.36 20.90
N SER A 213 -0.16 29.83 21.94
CA SER A 213 -0.59 29.80 23.34
C SER A 213 -0.56 31.16 24.03
N THR A 214 -0.46 32.25 23.28
CA THR A 214 -0.38 33.61 23.84
C THR A 214 -1.47 34.51 23.28
N ARG A 215 -1.82 35.58 24.01
CA ARG A 215 -2.72 36.61 23.48
C ARG A 215 -1.99 37.42 22.41
N PHE A 216 -2.69 37.65 21.30
CA PHE A 216 -2.16 38.40 20.17
C PHE A 216 -3.26 39.22 19.49
N THR A 217 -2.86 40.08 18.57
CA THR A 217 -3.75 40.83 17.70
C THR A 217 -3.20 40.86 16.28
N SER A 218 -4.06 41.10 15.30
CA SER A 218 -3.65 41.33 13.91
C SER A 218 -3.68 42.81 13.57
N HIS A 219 -2.76 43.26 12.72
CA HIS A 219 -2.69 44.60 12.17
C HIS A 219 -1.99 44.56 10.81
N GLU A 220 -2.60 45.15 9.77
CA GLU A 220 -2.02 45.23 8.42
C GLU A 220 -1.41 43.91 7.90
N ASN A 221 -2.18 42.82 7.99
CA ASN A 221 -1.80 41.45 7.61
C ASN A 221 -0.71 40.76 8.45
N ASN A 222 -0.16 41.45 9.46
CA ASN A 222 0.78 40.88 10.41
C ASN A 222 0.07 40.54 11.73
N VAL A 223 0.64 39.59 12.48
CA VAL A 223 0.19 39.22 13.82
C VAL A 223 1.26 39.61 14.84
N TYR A 224 0.83 40.21 15.95
CA TYR A 224 1.71 40.73 16.99
C TYR A 224 1.26 40.19 18.35
N CYS A 225 2.20 39.81 19.21
CA CYS A 225 1.87 39.61 20.62
C CYS A 225 1.38 40.94 21.22
N VAL A 226 0.59 40.87 22.29
CA VAL A 226 0.02 42.06 22.94
C VAL A 226 1.09 43.09 23.32
N ASP A 227 2.26 42.65 23.80
CA ASP A 227 3.31 43.54 24.28
C ASP A 227 4.01 44.29 23.15
N CYS A 228 4.39 43.59 22.06
CA CYS A 228 4.96 44.23 20.88
C CYS A 228 3.94 45.13 20.19
N PHE A 229 2.67 44.73 20.12
CA PHE A 229 1.64 45.59 19.54
C PHE A 229 1.51 46.91 20.32
N LYS A 230 1.45 46.84 21.66
CA LYS A 230 1.38 48.03 22.51
C LYS A 230 2.57 48.97 22.34
N THR A 231 3.76 48.41 22.16
CA THR A 231 5.01 49.17 22.18
C THR A 231 5.33 49.76 20.81
N ASP A 232 5.13 48.98 19.75
CA ASP A 232 5.71 49.26 18.43
C ASP A 232 4.67 49.62 17.37
N VAL A 233 3.38 49.30 17.58
CA VAL A 233 2.34 49.44 16.55
C VAL A 233 1.19 50.35 16.99
N ALA A 234 0.73 50.21 18.23
CA ALA A 234 -0.44 50.92 18.73
C ALA A 234 -0.20 52.43 18.81
N LYS A 235 -1.17 53.21 18.30
CA LYS A 235 -1.16 54.68 18.48
C LYS A 235 -1.19 55.02 19.96
N LYS A 236 -0.44 56.03 20.37
CA LYS A 236 -0.43 56.51 21.77
C LYS A 236 -1.49 57.58 21.97
N CYS A 237 -2.23 57.47 23.07
CA CYS A 237 -3.21 58.47 23.47
C CYS A 237 -2.51 59.80 23.73
N HIS A 238 -2.97 60.88 23.10
CA HIS A 238 -2.35 62.19 23.29
C HIS A 238 -2.53 62.70 24.73
N GLY A 239 -3.61 62.31 25.42
CA GLY A 239 -3.90 62.68 26.81
C GLY A 239 -3.06 61.94 27.86
N CYS A 240 -3.06 60.61 27.87
CA CYS A 240 -2.39 59.81 28.90
C CYS A 240 -1.06 59.17 28.44
N LYS A 241 -0.70 59.32 27.16
CA LYS A 241 0.49 58.72 26.50
C LYS A 241 0.52 57.18 26.46
N ASN A 242 -0.46 56.51 27.06
CA ASN A 242 -0.59 55.06 26.98
C ASN A 242 -1.07 54.60 25.59
N PRO A 243 -0.70 53.39 25.14
CA PRO A 243 -1.17 52.80 23.90
C PRO A 243 -2.70 52.70 23.86
N ILE A 244 -3.29 53.02 22.71
CA ILE A 244 -4.70 52.79 22.39
C ILE A 244 -4.79 51.40 21.77
N THR A 245 -5.16 50.42 22.58
CA THR A 245 -5.39 49.05 22.13
C THR A 245 -6.87 48.77 22.03
N GLY A 246 -7.33 48.14 20.93
CA GLY A 246 -8.72 47.71 20.74
C GLY A 246 -9.19 46.60 21.70
N PHE A 247 -8.44 46.35 22.76
CA PHE A 247 -8.68 45.38 23.81
C PHE A 247 -8.29 46.02 25.16
N GLY A 248 -9.17 45.93 26.17
CA GLY A 248 -8.98 46.56 27.49
C GLY A 248 -10.00 47.67 27.79
N HIS A 249 -9.70 48.54 28.76
CA HIS A 249 -10.55 49.68 29.09
C HIS A 249 -10.43 50.76 28.01
N GLY A 250 -11.56 51.16 27.43
CA GLY A 250 -11.64 52.20 26.39
C GLY A 250 -11.39 51.69 24.97
N THR A 251 -12.26 50.81 24.48
CA THR A 251 -12.32 50.41 23.06
C THR A 251 -12.66 51.58 22.13
N ASN A 252 -13.27 52.62 22.68
CA ASN A 252 -13.70 53.80 21.94
C ASN A 252 -12.56 54.83 21.86
N VAL A 253 -12.35 55.35 20.66
CA VAL A 253 -11.25 56.25 20.31
C VAL A 253 -11.82 57.53 19.72
N VAL A 254 -11.35 58.67 20.21
CA VAL A 254 -11.63 59.98 19.62
C VAL A 254 -10.43 60.39 18.79
N ASN A 255 -10.65 60.74 17.52
CA ASN A 255 -9.62 61.22 16.61
C ASN A 255 -9.91 62.68 16.23
N TYR A 256 -8.91 63.55 16.36
CA TYR A 256 -9.02 64.95 15.98
C TYR A 256 -7.65 65.51 15.58
N GLU A 257 -7.57 66.22 14.45
CA GLU A 257 -6.35 66.86 13.93
C GLU A 257 -5.09 65.98 13.99
N GLY A 258 -5.20 64.71 13.59
CA GLY A 258 -4.08 63.77 13.54
C GLY A 258 -3.69 63.14 14.89
N TYR A 259 -4.30 63.57 15.99
CA TYR A 259 -4.13 62.97 17.30
C TYR A 259 -5.27 62.00 17.64
N SER A 260 -4.97 61.05 18.51
CA SER A 260 -5.91 60.05 18.99
C SER A 260 -5.95 60.08 20.52
N TRP A 261 -7.13 59.91 21.10
CA TRP A 261 -7.35 59.79 22.54
C TRP A 261 -8.23 58.58 22.83
N HIS A 262 -8.05 57.96 23.99
CA HIS A 262 -9.12 57.17 24.57
C HIS A 262 -10.33 58.07 24.81
N GLU A 263 -11.55 57.58 24.60
CA GLU A 263 -12.78 58.35 24.85
C GLU A 263 -12.80 58.95 26.28
N TYR A 264 -12.41 58.16 27.27
CA TYR A 264 -12.33 58.60 28.68
C TYR A 264 -11.17 59.56 28.97
N CYS A 265 -10.20 59.70 28.07
CA CYS A 265 -9.14 60.70 28.16
C CYS A 265 -9.50 62.01 27.44
N PHE A 266 -10.60 62.03 26.67
CA PHE A 266 -11.04 63.19 25.92
C PHE A 266 -11.95 64.10 26.77
N ASN A 267 -11.39 64.62 27.85
CA ASN A 267 -12.12 65.40 28.85
C ASN A 267 -11.53 66.82 28.99
N CYS A 268 -12.37 67.78 29.39
CA CYS A 268 -11.95 69.13 29.71
C CYS A 268 -10.89 69.10 30.83
N LYS A 269 -9.74 69.72 30.60
CA LYS A 269 -8.63 69.76 31.58
C LYS A 269 -9.02 70.37 32.93
N LYS A 270 -9.99 71.30 32.94
CA LYS A 270 -10.40 72.07 34.13
C LYS A 270 -11.54 71.43 34.93
N CYS A 271 -12.54 70.86 34.27
CA CYS A 271 -13.74 70.33 34.94
C CYS A 271 -13.97 68.83 34.74
N SER A 272 -13.05 68.14 34.03
CA SER A 272 -13.12 66.71 33.72
C SER A 272 -14.36 66.26 32.95
N LEU A 273 -15.18 67.20 32.44
CA LEU A 273 -16.33 66.90 31.60
C LEU A 273 -15.87 66.17 30.34
N SER A 274 -16.46 65.02 30.03
CA SER A 274 -16.23 64.35 28.75
C SER A 274 -16.68 65.24 27.60
N LEU A 275 -15.73 65.47 26.68
CA LEU A 275 -15.87 66.28 25.47
C LEU A 275 -16.11 65.41 24.23
N ALA A 276 -16.24 64.09 24.39
CA ALA A 276 -16.59 63.20 23.31
C ALA A 276 -17.93 63.64 22.71
N ASN A 277 -17.96 63.88 21.39
CA ASN A 277 -19.12 64.39 20.66
C ASN A 277 -19.66 65.76 21.13
N LYS A 278 -18.85 66.58 21.82
CA LYS A 278 -19.23 67.95 22.24
C LYS A 278 -18.30 68.98 21.61
N ARG A 279 -18.72 70.25 21.64
CA ARG A 279 -17.84 71.37 21.29
C ARG A 279 -16.72 71.49 22.33
N PHE A 280 -15.52 71.77 21.85
CA PHE A 280 -14.35 72.00 22.68
C PHE A 280 -13.44 73.05 22.05
N VAL A 281 -12.50 73.57 22.84
CA VAL A 281 -11.47 74.51 22.41
C VAL A 281 -10.12 73.90 22.78
N ILE A 282 -9.18 73.92 21.84
CA ILE A 282 -7.78 73.54 22.10
C ILE A 282 -7.01 74.80 22.47
N SER A 283 -6.27 74.75 23.58
CA SER A 283 -5.36 75.81 24.00
C SER A 283 -4.06 75.18 24.49
N GLY A 284 -2.98 75.34 23.72
CA GLY A 284 -1.72 74.61 23.94
C GLY A 284 -1.91 73.09 23.76
N GLU A 285 -1.38 72.30 24.70
CA GLU A 285 -1.53 70.82 24.70
C GLU A 285 -2.82 70.33 25.41
N HIS A 286 -3.74 71.24 25.74
CA HIS A 286 -4.91 70.93 26.56
C HIS A 286 -6.22 71.27 25.85
N ILE A 287 -7.22 70.43 26.11
CA ILE A 287 -8.59 70.58 25.59
C ILE A 287 -9.52 71.07 26.70
N TYR A 288 -10.41 72.00 26.35
CA TYR A 288 -11.31 72.66 27.29
C TYR A 288 -12.74 72.67 26.77
N CYS A 289 -13.73 72.57 27.66
CA CYS A 289 -15.11 72.88 27.30
C CYS A 289 -15.25 74.39 27.03
N PRO A 290 -16.26 74.84 26.25
CA PRO A 290 -16.46 76.25 25.93
C PRO A 290 -16.54 77.16 27.17
N ASP A 291 -17.18 76.69 28.25
CA ASP A 291 -17.33 77.47 29.48
C ASP A 291 -16.03 77.62 30.27
N CYS A 292 -15.15 76.62 30.20
CA CYS A 292 -13.83 76.70 30.83
C CYS A 292 -12.85 77.48 29.97
N ALA A 293 -12.98 77.39 28.64
CA ALA A 293 -12.15 78.12 27.69
C ALA A 293 -12.34 79.63 27.77
N LYS A 294 -13.57 80.11 28.02
CA LYS A 294 -13.87 81.53 28.27
C LYS A 294 -13.18 82.11 29.52
N LYS A 295 -12.63 81.24 30.39
CA LYS A 295 -11.99 81.58 31.67
C LYS A 295 -10.49 81.27 31.66
N LEU A 296 -9.91 81.07 30.48
CA LEU A 296 -8.47 81.01 30.23
C LEU A 296 -7.99 82.41 29.89
#